data_AF-A0AA39U4Y0-F1
#
_entry.id   AF-A0AA39U4Y0-F1
#
_cell.length_a   1.000
_cell.length_b   1.000
_cell.length_c   1.000
_cell.angle_alpha   90.00
_cell.angle_beta   90.00
_cell.angle_gamma   90.00
#
_symmetry.space_group_name_H-M   'P 1'
#
loop_
_entity.id
_entity.type
_entity.pdbx_description
1 polymer ?
#
loop_
_entity_poly.entity_id
_entity_poly.type
_entity_poly.pdbx_seq_one_letter_code
_entity_poly.pdbx_strand_id
1 'polypeptide(L)'
;MFIFGQTTYRRIVVVHYLLILLSLIPVLAVSGLNAANYYFANRFKNQAREALVTGTVGLKIFKDLQESVINVTAASIAFSIISALYGLFIAAKPSELAKKGNNRAFYYTVTHAILFFALIVLGAFLANAVHSYQTLYKAFTTNKVLYYSLLYYGGIGQAVYSVLVIFSSIILARLLPSKDLFERSDKLQDMAAMADIHQPRREEELT
;
A
#
# COMPACT_ATOMS: atom_id res chain seq x y z
N MET A 1 -25.85 6.67 -30.97
CA MET A 1 -24.40 6.37 -30.83
C MET A 1 -23.91 6.79 -29.43
N PHE A 2 -24.32 6.09 -28.36
CA PHE A 2 -24.05 6.47 -26.95
C PHE A 2 -23.12 5.49 -26.20
N ILE A 3 -22.68 4.41 -26.88
CA ILE A 3 -22.11 3.22 -26.24
C ILE A 3 -20.58 3.35 -26.02
N PHE A 4 -19.88 4.15 -26.84
CA PHE A 4 -18.42 4.26 -26.81
C PHE A 4 -17.86 5.13 -25.66
N GLY A 5 -18.57 6.19 -25.27
CA GLY A 5 -18.19 7.04 -24.12
C GLY A 5 -18.36 6.32 -22.77
N GLN A 6 -19.48 5.62 -22.57
CA GLN A 6 -19.74 4.87 -21.35
C GLN A 6 -18.80 3.68 -21.15
N THR A 7 -18.42 2.98 -22.22
CA THR A 7 -17.53 1.81 -22.12
C THR A 7 -16.12 2.19 -21.69
N THR A 8 -15.62 3.34 -22.15
CA THR A 8 -14.29 3.85 -21.76
C THR A 8 -14.27 4.29 -20.30
N TYR A 9 -15.28 5.05 -19.85
CA TYR A 9 -15.45 5.45 -18.44
C TYR A 9 -15.54 4.24 -17.50
N ARG A 10 -16.36 3.24 -17.86
CA ARG A 10 -16.53 2.02 -17.06
C ARG A 10 -15.24 1.21 -16.98
N ARG A 11 -14.45 1.13 -18.06
CA ARG A 11 -13.13 0.48 -18.06
C ARG A 11 -12.14 1.16 -17.13
N ILE A 12 -12.05 2.49 -17.13
CA ILE A 12 -11.11 3.24 -16.27
C ILE A 12 -11.45 3.04 -14.79
N VAL A 13 -12.73 3.10 -14.43
CA VAL A 13 -13.20 2.89 -13.06
C VAL A 13 -12.94 1.45 -12.59
N VAL A 14 -13.17 0.45 -13.47
CA VAL A 14 -12.92 -0.97 -13.16
C VAL A 14 -11.42 -1.24 -12.97
N VAL A 15 -10.56 -0.69 -13.83
CA VAL A 15 -9.10 -0.82 -13.69
C VAL A 15 -8.61 -0.19 -12.38
N HIS A 16 -9.16 0.97 -11.99
CA HIS A 16 -8.84 1.60 -10.70
C HIS A 16 -9.24 0.74 -9.51
N TYR A 17 -10.44 0.19 -9.54
CA TYR A 17 -10.94 -0.67 -8.46
C TYR A 17 -10.10 -1.94 -8.33
N LEU A 18 -9.76 -2.57 -9.46
CA LEU A 18 -8.86 -3.72 -9.51
C LEU A 18 -7.48 -3.40 -8.94
N LEU A 19 -6.92 -2.23 -9.25
CA LEU A 19 -5.60 -1.83 -8.76
C LEU A 19 -5.60 -1.48 -7.26
N ILE A 20 -6.66 -0.83 -6.75
CA ILE A 20 -6.80 -0.60 -5.30
C ILE A 20 -6.95 -1.94 -4.57
N LEU A 21 -7.77 -2.86 -5.08
CA LEU A 21 -7.90 -4.20 -4.50
C LEU A 21 -6.60 -5.00 -4.60
N LEU A 22 -5.88 -4.89 -5.71
CA LEU A 22 -4.58 -5.53 -5.89
C LEU A 22 -3.55 -4.99 -4.89
N SER A 23 -3.61 -3.69 -4.57
CA SER A 23 -2.74 -3.07 -3.56
C SER A 23 -3.08 -3.51 -2.12
N LEU A 24 -4.30 -3.98 -1.87
CA LEU A 24 -4.74 -4.49 -0.56
C LEU A 24 -4.04 -5.80 -0.18
N ILE A 25 -3.74 -6.66 -1.17
CA ILE A 25 -3.08 -7.95 -0.95
C ILE A 25 -1.69 -7.77 -0.30
N PRO A 26 -0.79 -6.89 -0.83
CA PRO A 26 0.45 -6.54 -0.17
C PRO A 26 0.25 -5.99 1.25
N VAL A 27 -0.75 -5.13 1.48
CA VAL A 27 -1.00 -4.56 2.82
C VAL A 27 -1.37 -5.64 3.83
N LEU A 28 -2.19 -6.60 3.43
CA LEU A 28 -2.55 -7.76 4.26
C LEU A 28 -1.34 -8.65 4.52
N ALA A 29 -0.51 -8.90 3.50
CA ALA A 29 0.72 -9.69 3.65
C ALA A 29 1.71 -9.03 4.63
N VAL A 30 1.92 -7.71 4.52
CA VAL A 30 2.77 -6.95 5.46
C VAL A 30 2.17 -6.95 6.87
N SER A 31 0.85 -6.84 7.00
CA SER A 31 0.17 -6.92 8.29
C SER A 31 0.34 -8.29 8.95
N GLY A 32 0.21 -9.37 8.17
CA GLY A 32 0.44 -10.74 8.64
C GLY A 32 1.89 -10.98 9.04
N LEU A 33 2.84 -10.48 8.26
CA LEU A 33 4.28 -10.52 8.57
C LEU A 33 4.58 -9.79 9.88
N ASN A 34 4.00 -8.60 10.08
CA ASN A 34 4.16 -7.83 11.31
C ASN A 34 3.48 -8.49 12.51
N ALA A 35 2.31 -9.08 12.34
CA ALA A 35 1.68 -9.86 13.41
C ALA A 35 2.56 -11.06 13.83
N ALA A 36 3.17 -11.76 12.88
CA ALA A 36 4.12 -12.83 13.16
C ALA A 36 5.34 -12.29 13.92
N ASN A 37 5.97 -11.22 13.44
CA ASN A 37 7.12 -10.59 14.10
C ASN A 37 6.79 -10.19 15.55
N TYR A 38 5.61 -9.60 15.79
CA TYR A 38 5.16 -9.22 17.11
C TYR A 38 5.01 -10.43 18.04
N TYR A 39 4.31 -11.47 17.57
CA TYR A 39 4.12 -12.71 18.32
C TYR A 39 5.45 -13.34 18.74
N PHE A 40 6.38 -13.45 17.79
CA PHE A 40 7.69 -14.03 18.04
C PHE A 40 8.52 -13.18 18.99
N ALA A 41 8.60 -11.86 18.78
CA ALA A 41 9.34 -10.96 19.67
C ALA A 41 8.81 -11.00 21.11
N ASN A 42 7.49 -11.02 21.31
CA ASN A 42 6.90 -11.13 22.63
C ASN A 42 7.18 -12.48 23.29
N ARG A 43 7.13 -13.58 22.52
CA ARG A 43 7.51 -14.92 23.01
C ARG A 43 8.97 -14.94 23.48
N PHE A 44 9.90 -14.31 22.75
CA PHE A 44 11.30 -14.24 23.17
C PHE A 44 11.54 -13.39 24.40
N LYS A 45 10.85 -12.26 24.50
CA LYS A 45 10.89 -11.43 25.71
C LYS A 45 10.50 -12.27 26.93
N ASN A 46 9.50 -13.13 26.81
CA ASN A 46 9.07 -14.03 27.88
C ASN A 46 10.08 -15.16 28.14
N GLN A 47 10.63 -15.80 27.12
CA GLN A 47 11.67 -16.83 27.30
C GLN A 47 12.95 -16.27 27.93
N ALA A 48 13.39 -15.08 27.51
CA ALA A 48 14.51 -14.37 28.11
C ALA A 48 14.22 -14.01 29.58
N ARG A 49 12.96 -13.69 29.90
CA ARG A 49 12.49 -13.50 31.28
C ARG A 49 12.53 -14.81 32.08
N GLU A 50 12.23 -15.95 31.50
CA GLU A 50 12.30 -17.24 32.22
C GLU A 50 13.75 -17.68 32.46
N ALA A 51 14.68 -17.31 31.59
CA ALA A 51 16.12 -17.53 31.78
C ALA A 51 16.75 -16.62 32.87
N LEU A 52 15.97 -15.77 33.55
CA LEU A 52 16.40 -14.71 34.49
C LEU A 52 17.17 -15.15 35.74
N VAL A 53 17.38 -16.44 35.99
CA VAL A 53 18.07 -16.86 37.22
C VAL A 53 19.54 -16.38 37.27
N THR A 54 20.13 -15.94 36.15
CA THR A 54 21.59 -15.63 36.05
C THR A 54 21.99 -14.18 35.72
N GLY A 55 21.08 -13.20 35.66
CA GLY A 55 21.39 -11.76 35.81
C GLY A 55 22.62 -11.18 35.06
N THR A 56 22.73 -11.32 33.74
CA THR A 56 23.85 -10.74 32.96
C THR A 56 23.48 -9.44 32.22
N VAL A 57 24.46 -8.54 32.01
CA VAL A 57 24.28 -7.27 31.28
C VAL A 57 23.72 -7.48 29.86
N GLY A 58 24.16 -8.54 29.17
CA GLY A 58 23.67 -8.89 27.83
C GLY A 58 22.17 -9.21 27.78
N LEU A 59 21.61 -9.76 28.87
CA LEU A 59 20.18 -10.07 28.96
C LEU A 59 19.32 -8.79 29.02
N LYS A 60 19.79 -7.77 29.75
CA LYS A 60 19.11 -6.46 29.82
C LYS A 60 19.06 -5.81 28.43
N ILE A 61 20.20 -5.75 27.74
CA ILE A 61 20.30 -5.20 26.38
C ILE A 61 19.38 -5.97 25.41
N PHE A 62 19.35 -7.30 25.50
CA PHE A 62 18.48 -8.11 24.65
C PHE A 62 17.00 -7.86 24.93
N LYS A 63 16.60 -7.68 26.19
CA LYS A 63 15.22 -7.34 26.55
C LYS A 63 14.80 -5.97 26.01
N ASP A 64 15.65 -4.95 26.20
CA ASP A 64 15.40 -3.59 25.72
C ASP A 64 15.27 -3.60 24.18
N LEU A 65 16.07 -4.41 23.49
CA LEU A 65 15.95 -4.65 22.06
C LEU A 65 14.61 -5.32 21.69
N GLN A 66 14.21 -6.39 22.37
CA GLN A 66 12.93 -7.05 22.09
C GLN A 66 11.75 -6.10 22.29
N GLU A 67 11.81 -5.25 23.31
CA GLU A 67 10.80 -4.22 23.55
C GLU A 67 10.75 -3.18 22.42
N SER A 68 11.91 -2.74 21.94
CA SER A 68 12.00 -1.87 20.76
C SER A 68 11.41 -2.54 19.50
N VAL A 69 11.75 -3.80 19.24
CA VAL A 69 11.21 -4.60 18.13
C VAL A 69 9.69 -4.71 18.21
N ILE A 70 9.16 -5.01 19.39
CA ILE A 70 7.71 -5.09 19.65
C ILE A 70 7.04 -3.76 19.34
N ASN A 71 7.60 -2.64 19.83
CA ASN A 71 7.03 -1.31 19.62
C ASN A 71 7.02 -0.91 18.13
N VAL A 72 8.13 -1.14 17.42
CA VAL A 72 8.25 -0.85 15.98
C VAL A 72 7.28 -1.69 15.16
N THR A 73 7.13 -2.95 15.52
CA THR A 73 6.22 -3.87 14.83
C THR A 73 4.77 -3.50 15.10
N ALA A 74 4.42 -3.14 16.34
CA ALA A 74 3.08 -2.64 16.69
C ALA A 74 2.73 -1.35 15.94
N ALA A 75 3.67 -0.41 15.85
CA ALA A 75 3.51 0.79 15.04
C ALA A 75 3.29 0.44 13.56
N SER A 76 4.06 -0.50 13.03
CA SER A 76 3.93 -0.95 11.63
C SER A 76 2.55 -1.57 11.36
N ILE A 77 2.00 -2.37 12.29
CA ILE A 77 0.63 -2.90 12.21
C ILE A 77 -0.38 -1.74 12.15
N ALA A 78 -0.27 -0.75 13.03
CA ALA A 78 -1.17 0.40 13.06
C ALA A 78 -1.14 1.18 11.73
N PHE A 79 0.05 1.46 11.19
CA PHE A 79 0.19 2.12 9.88
C PHE A 79 -0.40 1.29 8.73
N SER A 80 -0.22 -0.04 8.75
CA SER A 80 -0.83 -0.92 7.73
C SER A 80 -2.36 -0.90 7.80
N ILE A 81 -2.96 -0.94 9.00
CA ILE A 81 -4.42 -0.85 9.18
C ILE A 81 -4.95 0.50 8.70
N ILE A 82 -4.31 1.61 9.10
CA ILE A 82 -4.70 2.96 8.66
C ILE A 82 -4.65 3.05 7.14
N SER A 83 -3.58 2.52 6.51
CA SER A 83 -3.44 2.50 5.06
C SER A 83 -4.55 1.68 4.38
N ALA A 84 -4.87 0.51 4.92
CA ALA A 84 -5.95 -0.35 4.40
C ALA A 84 -7.33 0.33 4.48
N LEU A 85 -7.66 0.92 5.63
CA LEU A 85 -8.92 1.64 5.83
C LEU A 85 -9.02 2.86 4.91
N TYR A 86 -7.92 3.59 4.74
CA TYR A 86 -7.85 4.72 3.82
C TYR A 86 -8.06 4.27 2.37
N GLY A 87 -7.43 3.16 1.95
CA GLY A 87 -7.67 2.54 0.64
C GLY A 87 -9.13 2.14 0.41
N LEU A 88 -9.76 1.49 1.39
CA LEU A 88 -11.17 1.09 1.34
C LEU A 88 -12.12 2.28 1.25
N PHE A 89 -11.88 3.33 2.04
CA PHE A 89 -12.70 4.55 2.02
C PHE A 89 -12.72 5.20 0.62
N ILE A 90 -11.58 5.19 -0.06
CA ILE A 90 -11.42 5.71 -1.41
C ILE A 90 -12.09 4.78 -2.44
N ALA A 91 -11.93 3.46 -2.30
CA ALA A 91 -12.58 2.47 -3.16
C ALA A 91 -14.12 2.53 -3.10
N ALA A 92 -14.69 2.89 -1.94
CA ALA A 92 -16.14 2.95 -1.73
C ALA A 92 -16.85 4.09 -2.51
N LYS A 93 -16.12 5.12 -2.97
CA LYS A 93 -16.71 6.27 -3.69
C LYS A 93 -16.04 6.52 -5.06
N PRO A 94 -16.14 5.58 -6.01
CA PRO A 94 -15.46 5.65 -7.30
C PRO A 94 -15.98 6.79 -8.20
N SER A 95 -17.28 7.10 -8.12
CA SER A 95 -17.91 8.16 -8.93
C SER A 95 -17.43 9.57 -8.54
N GLU A 96 -17.04 9.79 -7.29
CA GLU A 96 -16.49 11.07 -6.84
C GLU A 96 -15.01 11.24 -7.22
N LEU A 97 -14.24 10.14 -7.30
CA LEU A 97 -12.87 10.14 -7.84
C LEU A 97 -12.87 10.52 -9.31
N ALA A 98 -13.79 9.95 -10.10
CA ALA A 98 -13.89 10.25 -11.53
C ALA A 98 -14.33 11.70 -11.80
N LYS A 99 -15.28 12.24 -11.02
CA LYS A 99 -15.77 13.63 -11.19
C LYS A 99 -14.76 14.70 -10.77
N LYS A 100 -13.97 14.45 -9.72
CA LYS A 100 -12.92 15.39 -9.26
C LYS A 100 -11.52 15.07 -9.81
N GLY A 101 -11.38 13.94 -10.50
CA GLY A 101 -10.39 13.56 -11.52
C GLY A 101 -8.93 13.51 -11.09
N ASN A 102 -8.35 14.67 -10.77
CA ASN A 102 -6.91 14.81 -10.61
C ASN A 102 -6.52 15.08 -9.14
N ASN A 103 -7.18 16.03 -8.47
CA ASN A 103 -6.79 16.44 -7.13
C ASN A 103 -6.94 15.30 -6.10
N ARG A 104 -8.03 14.53 -6.16
CA ARG A 104 -8.25 13.44 -5.19
C ARG A 104 -7.28 12.28 -5.37
N ALA A 105 -6.94 11.94 -6.61
CA ALA A 105 -5.95 10.92 -6.90
C ALA A 105 -4.55 11.36 -6.46
N PHE A 106 -4.20 12.63 -6.70
CA PHE A 106 -2.97 13.22 -6.17
C PHE A 106 -2.91 13.14 -4.63
N TYR A 107 -3.95 13.58 -3.92
CA TYR A 107 -4.00 13.47 -2.44
C TYR A 107 -3.93 12.03 -1.95
N TYR A 108 -4.59 11.11 -2.64
CA TYR A 108 -4.54 9.69 -2.33
C TYR A 108 -3.11 9.14 -2.46
N THR A 109 -2.45 9.39 -3.58
CA THR A 109 -1.09 8.92 -3.86
C THR A 109 -0.08 9.55 -2.92
N VAL A 110 -0.20 10.84 -2.61
CA VAL A 110 0.67 11.51 -1.64
C VAL A 110 0.48 10.94 -0.23
N THR A 111 -0.77 10.76 0.21
CA THR A 111 -1.06 10.20 1.54
C THR A 111 -0.57 8.75 1.64
N HIS A 112 -0.80 7.94 0.61
CA HIS A 112 -0.25 6.57 0.52
C HIS A 112 1.28 6.59 0.55
N ALA A 113 1.92 7.47 -0.22
CA ALA A 113 3.36 7.58 -0.23
C ALA A 113 3.93 7.89 1.15
N ILE A 114 3.31 8.81 1.91
CA ILE A 114 3.73 9.15 3.28
C ILE A 114 3.58 7.95 4.22
N LEU A 115 2.41 7.29 4.20
CA LEU A 115 2.15 6.13 5.07
C LEU A 115 3.11 4.97 4.78
N PHE A 116 3.35 4.67 3.51
CA PHE A 116 4.28 3.61 3.11
C PHE A 116 5.74 4.01 3.32
N PHE A 117 6.09 5.29 3.22
CA PHE A 117 7.42 5.76 3.59
C PHE A 117 7.69 5.54 5.09
N ALA A 118 6.71 5.78 5.95
CA ALA A 118 6.83 5.44 7.37
C ALA A 118 7.07 3.94 7.57
N LEU A 119 6.36 3.07 6.82
CA LEU A 119 6.59 1.63 6.86
C LEU A 119 7.98 1.22 6.35
N ILE A 120 8.54 1.91 5.36
CA ILE A 120 9.93 1.72 4.90
C ILE A 120 10.89 2.01 6.04
N VAL A 121 10.76 3.16 6.69
CA VAL A 121 11.64 3.58 7.79
C VAL A 121 11.55 2.60 8.95
N LEU A 122 10.34 2.19 9.35
CA LEU A 122 10.13 1.22 10.42
C LEU A 122 10.72 -0.16 10.08
N GLY A 123 10.54 -0.63 8.83
CA GLY A 123 11.10 -1.91 8.37
C GLY A 123 12.62 -1.90 8.33
N ALA A 124 13.22 -0.82 7.83
CA ALA A 124 14.66 -0.61 7.80
C ALA A 124 15.25 -0.50 9.22
N PHE A 125 14.57 0.24 10.11
CA PHE A 125 14.96 0.32 11.52
C PHE A 125 14.91 -1.05 12.19
N LEU A 126 13.84 -1.82 11.96
CA LEU A 126 13.71 -3.18 12.49
C LEU A 126 14.85 -4.08 12.01
N ALA A 127 15.13 -4.10 10.72
CA ALA A 127 16.21 -4.89 10.14
C ALA A 127 17.57 -4.48 10.72
N ASN A 128 17.85 -3.18 10.82
CA ASN A 128 19.09 -2.68 11.38
C ASN A 128 19.25 -3.03 12.87
N ALA A 129 18.18 -2.89 13.66
CA ALA A 129 18.18 -3.27 15.06
C ALA A 129 18.46 -4.77 15.23
N VAL A 130 17.77 -5.63 14.49
CA VAL A 130 17.99 -7.09 14.56
C VAL A 130 19.41 -7.46 14.12
N HIS A 131 19.92 -6.81 13.07
CA HIS A 131 21.27 -7.03 12.55
C HIS A 131 22.35 -6.64 13.56
N SER A 132 22.25 -5.44 14.14
CA SER A 132 23.23 -4.89 15.08
C SER A 132 23.41 -5.76 16.33
N TYR A 133 22.39 -6.54 16.69
CA TYR A 133 22.38 -7.41 17.87
C TYR A 133 22.35 -8.90 17.51
N GLN A 134 22.82 -9.29 16.31
CA GLN A 134 22.86 -10.68 15.86
C GLN A 134 23.53 -11.63 16.88
N THR A 135 24.60 -11.17 17.54
CA THR A 135 25.32 -11.95 18.56
C THR A 135 24.46 -12.27 19.77
N LEU A 136 23.62 -11.33 20.22
CA LEU A 136 22.67 -11.56 21.31
C LEU A 136 21.58 -12.56 20.90
N TYR A 137 21.06 -12.47 19.68
CA TYR A 137 20.12 -13.47 19.15
C TYR A 137 20.74 -14.88 19.11
N LYS A 138 22.03 -15.00 18.77
CA LYS A 138 22.76 -16.28 18.83
C LYS A 138 22.99 -16.79 20.25
N ALA A 139 23.04 -15.90 21.25
CA ALA A 139 23.29 -16.26 22.64
C ALA A 139 22.00 -16.69 23.36
N PHE A 140 20.88 -15.99 23.13
CA PHE A 140 19.66 -16.14 23.93
C PHE A 140 18.54 -16.97 23.30
N THR A 141 18.72 -17.46 22.07
CA THR A 141 17.67 -18.25 21.40
C THR A 141 18.13 -19.69 21.14
N THR A 142 17.24 -20.64 21.38
CA THR A 142 17.47 -22.08 21.11
C THR A 142 17.48 -22.36 19.60
N ASN A 143 16.73 -21.57 18.82
CA ASN A 143 16.62 -21.70 17.36
C ASN A 143 17.25 -20.48 16.64
N LYS A 144 18.57 -20.33 16.86
CA LYS A 144 19.41 -19.15 16.55
C LYS A 144 19.26 -18.60 15.14
N VAL A 145 19.20 -19.50 14.16
CA VAL A 145 19.20 -19.13 12.73
C VAL A 145 17.80 -18.72 12.27
N LEU A 146 16.77 -19.42 12.75
CA LEU A 146 15.40 -19.21 12.28
C LEU A 146 14.85 -17.84 12.72
N TYR A 147 15.07 -17.45 13.97
CA TYR A 147 14.46 -16.24 14.52
C TYR A 147 15.14 -14.95 14.12
N TYR A 148 16.47 -14.93 14.11
CA TYR A 148 17.22 -13.83 13.52
C TYR A 148 16.79 -13.61 12.07
N SER A 149 16.73 -14.68 11.28
CA SER A 149 16.33 -14.59 9.87
C SER A 149 14.89 -14.09 9.73
N LEU A 150 13.95 -14.60 10.53
CA LEU A 150 12.55 -14.18 10.44
C LEU A 150 12.37 -12.68 10.71
N LEU A 151 12.94 -12.15 11.80
CA LEU A 151 12.79 -10.74 12.16
C LEU A 151 13.58 -9.82 11.21
N TYR A 152 14.79 -10.22 10.84
CA TYR A 152 15.65 -9.46 9.92
C TYR A 152 15.05 -9.39 8.51
N TYR A 153 14.75 -10.54 7.90
CA TYR A 153 14.12 -10.59 6.58
C TYR A 153 12.67 -10.11 6.63
N GLY A 154 12.01 -10.20 7.78
CA GLY A 154 10.70 -9.59 8.01
C GLY A 154 10.74 -8.06 7.88
N GLY A 155 11.71 -7.40 8.53
CA GLY A 155 11.93 -5.96 8.39
C GLY A 155 12.32 -5.54 6.98
N ILE A 156 13.21 -6.29 6.32
CA ILE A 156 13.57 -6.05 4.91
C ILE A 156 12.35 -6.22 4.01
N GLY A 157 11.61 -7.31 4.20
CA GLY A 157 10.38 -7.60 3.45
C GLY A 157 9.40 -6.44 3.56
N GLN A 158 9.10 -5.98 4.78
CA GLN A 158 8.25 -4.81 5.00
C GLN A 158 8.72 -3.60 4.19
N ALA A 159 10.02 -3.27 4.23
CA ALA A 159 10.56 -2.11 3.51
C ALA A 159 10.43 -2.27 1.99
N VAL A 160 10.83 -3.42 1.43
CA VAL A 160 10.75 -3.70 -0.01
C VAL A 160 9.29 -3.69 -0.49
N TYR A 161 8.37 -4.33 0.24
CA TYR A 161 6.96 -4.32 -0.09
C TYR A 161 6.38 -2.91 -0.07
N SER A 162 6.78 -2.10 0.91
CA SER A 162 6.31 -0.72 1.00
C SER A 162 6.76 0.13 -0.18
N VAL A 163 7.99 -0.07 -0.66
CA VAL A 163 8.49 0.55 -1.90
C VAL A 163 7.63 0.16 -3.11
N LEU A 164 7.30 -1.13 -3.25
CA LEU A 164 6.46 -1.62 -4.36
C LEU A 164 5.07 -0.97 -4.37
N VAL A 165 4.47 -0.76 -3.19
CA VAL A 165 3.16 -0.11 -3.08
C VAL A 165 3.24 1.37 -3.48
N ILE A 166 4.31 2.08 -3.10
CA ILE A 166 4.53 3.48 -3.53
C ILE A 166 4.61 3.55 -5.06
N PHE A 167 5.44 2.72 -5.70
CA PHE A 167 5.56 2.71 -7.15
C PHE A 167 4.23 2.37 -7.84
N SER A 168 3.49 1.39 -7.32
CA SER A 168 2.17 1.02 -7.84
C SER A 168 1.18 2.18 -7.73
N SER A 169 1.19 2.92 -6.62
CA SER A 169 0.35 4.10 -6.40
C SER A 169 0.69 5.26 -7.35
N ILE A 170 1.98 5.47 -7.65
CA ILE A 170 2.43 6.48 -8.63
C ILE A 170 1.99 6.10 -10.04
N ILE A 171 2.17 4.84 -10.44
CA ILE A 171 1.72 4.33 -11.74
C ILE A 171 0.21 4.50 -11.87
N LEU A 172 -0.56 4.17 -10.82
CA LEU A 172 -1.99 4.38 -10.78
C LEU A 172 -2.37 5.86 -10.99
N ALA A 173 -1.69 6.78 -10.30
CA ALA A 173 -1.93 8.21 -10.44
C ALA A 173 -1.67 8.72 -11.86
N ARG A 174 -0.69 8.15 -12.56
CA ARG A 174 -0.31 8.53 -13.93
C ARG A 174 -1.18 7.89 -15.00
N LEU A 175 -1.75 6.72 -14.74
CA LEU A 175 -2.68 6.04 -15.63
C LEU A 175 -4.11 6.60 -15.56
N LEU A 176 -4.38 7.53 -14.63
CA LEU A 176 -5.61 8.31 -14.66
C LEU A 176 -5.60 9.23 -15.88
N PRO A 177 -6.62 9.17 -16.76
CA PRO A 177 -6.76 10.16 -17.81
C PRO A 177 -6.90 11.53 -17.17
N SER A 178 -6.09 12.49 -17.62
CA SER A 178 -6.24 13.89 -17.21
C SER A 178 -7.66 14.33 -17.57
N LYS A 179 -8.23 15.24 -16.76
CA LYS A 179 -9.54 15.84 -17.05
C LYS A 179 -9.63 16.36 -18.49
N ASP A 180 -8.51 16.81 -19.06
CA ASP A 180 -8.42 17.30 -20.44
C ASP A 180 -8.81 16.24 -21.47
N LEU A 181 -8.49 14.96 -21.26
CA LEU A 181 -8.89 13.89 -22.18
C LEU A 181 -10.40 13.63 -22.14
N PHE A 182 -11.02 13.82 -20.97
CA PHE A 182 -12.47 13.69 -20.80
C PHE A 182 -13.22 14.87 -21.40
N GLU A 183 -12.79 16.10 -21.08
CA GLU A 183 -13.42 17.33 -21.56
C GLU A 183 -13.28 17.47 -23.09
N ARG A 184 -12.17 16.99 -23.65
CA ARG A 184 -11.95 16.91 -25.09
C ARG A 184 -12.81 15.83 -25.77
N SER A 185 -13.07 14.70 -25.10
CA SER A 185 -13.98 13.66 -25.59
C SER A 185 -15.42 14.17 -25.66
N ASP A 186 -15.90 14.84 -24.62
CA ASP A 186 -17.27 15.39 -24.60
C ASP A 186 -17.43 16.47 -25.68
N LYS A 187 -16.47 17.40 -25.80
CA LYS A 187 -16.47 18.39 -26.89
C LYS A 187 -16.49 17.75 -28.28
N LEU A 188 -15.72 16.69 -28.50
CA LEU A 188 -15.70 15.99 -29.79
C LEU A 188 -17.03 15.30 -30.09
N GLN A 189 -17.72 14.78 -29.07
CA GLN A 189 -19.06 14.19 -29.24
C GLN A 189 -20.12 15.26 -29.53
N ASP A 190 -20.07 16.40 -28.85
CA ASP A 190 -20.97 17.53 -29.13
C ASP A 190 -20.76 18.06 -30.55
N MET A 191 -19.50 18.19 -30.99
CA MET A 191 -19.18 18.60 -32.37
C MET A 191 -19.65 17.57 -33.40
N ALA A 192 -19.53 16.27 -33.13
CA ALA A 192 -20.02 15.22 -34.01
C ALA A 192 -21.56 15.22 -34.09
N ALA A 193 -22.26 15.41 -32.97
CA ALA A 193 -23.71 15.52 -32.93
C ALA A 193 -24.22 16.77 -33.68
N MET A 194 -23.52 17.90 -33.56
CA MET A 194 -23.84 19.11 -34.34
C MET A 194 -23.59 18.93 -35.83
N ALA A 195 -22.55 18.19 -36.23
CA ALA A 195 -22.27 17.89 -37.63
C ALA A 195 -23.32 16.96 -38.27
N ASP A 196 -23.87 16.03 -37.49
CA ASP A 196 -24.94 15.11 -37.92
C ASP A 196 -26.27 15.85 -38.16
N ILE A 197 -26.59 16.86 -37.34
CA ILE A 197 -27.78 17.72 -37.50
C ILE A 197 -27.67 18.62 -38.75
N HIS A 198 -26.47 18.87 -39.25
CA HIS A 198 -26.21 19.72 -40.41
C HIS A 198 -25.90 18.95 -41.70
N GLN A 199 -26.05 17.62 -41.73
CA GLN A 199 -26.17 16.95 -43.01
C GLN A 199 -27.57 17.24 -43.60
N PRO A 200 -27.68 18.06 -44.67
CA PRO A 200 -28.96 18.22 -45.35
C PRO A 200 -29.39 16.84 -45.83
N ARG A 201 -30.63 16.47 -45.51
CA ARG A 201 -31.32 15.24 -45.91
C ARG A 201 -31.34 15.14 -47.44
N ARG A 202 -30.23 14.71 -48.03
CA ARG A 202 -30.00 14.73 -49.48
C ARG A 202 -30.57 13.51 -50.20
N GLU A 203 -31.57 12.85 -49.62
CA GLU A 203 -32.15 11.59 -50.13
C GLU A 203 -33.66 11.65 -50.44
N GLU A 204 -34.33 12.81 -50.35
CA GLU A 204 -35.77 12.92 -50.67
C GLU A 204 -36.09 13.64 -52.00
N GLU A 205 -35.10 14.00 -52.85
CA GLU A 205 -35.33 14.70 -54.13
C GLU A 205 -35.18 13.84 -55.40
N LEU A 206 -35.16 12.49 -55.31
CA LEU A 206 -34.96 11.62 -56.48
C LEU A 206 -36.06 10.58 -56.76
N THR A 207 -37.28 10.79 -56.28
CA THR A 207 -38.46 9.99 -56.71
C THR A 207 -39.68 10.85 -56.95
#